data_AF-A0A958C2W3-F1
#
_entry.id   AF-A0A958C2W3-F1
#
_cell.length_a   1.000
_cell.length_b   1.000
_cell.length_c   1.000
_cell.angle_alpha   90.00
_cell.angle_beta   90.00
_cell.angle_gamma   90.00
#
_symmetry.space_group_name_H-M   'P 1'
#
loop_
_entity.id
_entity.type
_entity.pdbx_description
1 polymer ?
#
loop_
_entity_poly.entity_id
_entity_poly.type
_entity_poly.pdbx_seq_one_letter_code
_entity_poly.pdbx_strand_id
1 'polypeptide(L)'
;MSVGSAPAHSGKPRIPFYRDTRVLAVLIQIVFVVAVVTFFVWLFGNMFGNLDSLGISDFQQPFFKIETVNGKTSFFPWFRFLYSSAGFDILDTPISYTRQDTYLRALTVGIVNTLRVGIIGIVLSTILGVLTGIARLSSNWLLSKIALTYIEIIRNTPLLVQLFFWYFAGLLALPRLRTGEEITALILPGPIYMTNRGIAMPWIRGTPTTGQWALFVIAAIVLAWLVSRIIKRQ
;
A
#
# COMPACT_ATOMS: atom_id res chain seq x y z
N MET A 1 -82.41 22.98 42.21
CA MET A 1 -81.73 21.75 41.75
C MET A 1 -80.58 22.15 40.84
N SER A 2 -79.35 21.96 41.31
CA SER A 2 -78.11 22.28 40.62
C SER A 2 -77.84 21.25 39.52
N VAL A 3 -77.99 21.63 38.25
CA VAL A 3 -77.54 20.81 37.12
C VAL A 3 -76.09 21.18 36.81
N GLY A 4 -75.17 20.32 37.23
CA GLY A 4 -73.76 20.43 36.89
C GLY A 4 -73.56 20.19 35.38
N SER A 5 -73.10 21.22 34.68
CA SER A 5 -72.66 21.12 33.28
C SER A 5 -71.35 20.33 33.19
N ALA A 6 -71.34 19.27 32.39
CA ALA A 6 -70.18 18.41 32.12
C ALA A 6 -68.98 19.22 31.56
N PRO A 7 -67.72 18.84 31.89
CA PRO A 7 -66.55 19.55 31.38
C PRO A 7 -66.33 19.24 29.89
N ALA A 8 -66.14 20.30 29.09
CA ALA A 8 -65.76 20.19 27.69
C ALA A 8 -64.38 19.53 27.56
N HIS A 9 -64.31 18.37 26.92
CA HIS A 9 -63.05 17.73 26.55
C HIS A 9 -62.31 18.61 25.52
N SER A 10 -61.36 19.43 25.97
CA SER A 10 -60.46 20.14 25.04
C SER A 10 -59.56 19.11 24.36
N GLY A 11 -59.85 18.78 23.10
CA GLY A 11 -58.97 17.93 22.29
C GLY A 11 -57.57 18.55 22.25
N LYS A 12 -56.53 17.75 22.56
CA LYS A 12 -55.14 18.19 22.49
C LYS A 12 -54.88 18.82 21.10
N PRO A 13 -54.30 20.02 21.01
CA PRO A 13 -54.04 20.67 19.74
C PRO A 13 -53.14 19.79 18.88
N ARG A 14 -53.60 19.44 17.67
CA ARG A 14 -52.80 18.66 16.72
C ARG A 14 -51.58 19.49 16.35
N ILE A 15 -50.40 18.99 16.69
CA ILE A 15 -49.14 19.65 16.37
C ILE A 15 -49.02 19.71 14.83
N PRO A 16 -48.79 20.90 14.23
CA PRO A 16 -48.61 21.00 12.78
C PRO A 16 -47.42 20.15 12.31
N PHE A 17 -47.56 19.48 11.16
CA PHE A 17 -46.59 18.47 10.69
C PHE A 17 -45.15 19.00 10.56
N TYR A 18 -44.96 20.29 10.28
CA TYR A 18 -43.65 20.93 10.15
C TYR A 18 -42.94 21.16 11.51
N ARG A 19 -43.66 21.02 12.63
CA ARG A 19 -43.14 21.16 13.99
C ARG A 19 -43.05 19.82 14.74
N ASP A 20 -43.55 18.75 14.14
CA ASP A 20 -43.39 17.40 14.67
C ASP A 20 -41.96 16.91 14.44
N THR A 21 -41.22 16.66 15.53
CA THR A 21 -39.82 16.23 15.47
C THR A 21 -39.66 14.87 14.81
N ARG A 22 -40.66 13.99 14.85
CA ARG A 22 -40.63 12.69 14.16
C ARG A 22 -40.76 12.87 12.66
N VAL A 23 -41.69 13.72 12.22
CA VAL A 23 -41.90 14.02 10.80
C VAL A 23 -40.68 14.73 10.21
N LEU A 24 -40.13 15.73 10.92
CA LEU A 24 -38.95 16.46 10.47
C LEU A 24 -37.71 15.56 10.43
N ALA A 25 -37.54 14.66 11.39
CA ALA A 25 -36.43 13.69 11.37
C ALA A 25 -36.51 12.76 10.15
N VAL A 26 -37.69 12.22 9.83
CA VAL A 26 -37.89 11.37 8.64
C VAL A 26 -37.67 12.17 7.35
N LEU A 27 -38.17 13.40 7.27
CA LEU A 27 -38.00 14.27 6.10
C LEU A 27 -36.52 14.57 5.87
N ILE A 28 -35.77 14.92 6.91
CA ILE A 28 -34.33 15.18 6.83
C ILE A 28 -33.57 13.92 6.41
N GLN A 29 -33.93 12.74 6.93
CA GLN A 29 -33.32 11.47 6.50
C GLN A 29 -33.59 11.20 5.02
N ILE A 30 -34.81 11.40 4.53
CA ILE A 30 -35.14 11.25 3.11
C ILE A 30 -34.32 12.21 2.26
N VAL A 31 -34.28 13.49 2.63
CA VAL A 31 -33.49 14.51 1.91
C VAL A 31 -32.00 14.14 1.92
N PHE A 32 -31.47 13.68 3.05
CA PHE A 32 -30.09 13.25 3.16
C PHE A 32 -29.80 12.04 2.27
N VAL A 33 -30.68 11.02 2.28
CA VAL A 33 -30.55 9.85 1.41
C VAL A 33 -30.60 10.26 -0.06
N VAL A 34 -31.53 11.12 -0.45
CA VAL A 34 -31.62 11.65 -1.83
C VAL A 34 -30.35 12.41 -2.20
N ALA A 35 -29.84 13.27 -1.32
CA ALA A 35 -28.60 14.00 -1.54
C ALA A 35 -27.39 13.06 -1.71
N VAL A 36 -27.27 12.04 -0.84
CA VAL A 36 -26.20 11.05 -0.91
C VAL A 36 -26.30 10.23 -2.19
N VAL A 37 -27.49 9.73 -2.55
CA VAL A 37 -27.71 8.98 -3.79
C VAL A 37 -27.38 9.84 -5.00
N THR A 38 -27.83 11.09 -5.03
CA THR A 38 -27.54 12.02 -6.14
C THR A 38 -26.05 12.31 -6.25
N PHE A 39 -25.37 12.51 -5.11
CA PHE A 39 -23.93 12.71 -5.05
C PHE A 39 -23.17 11.51 -5.63
N PHE A 40 -23.54 10.29 -5.23
CA PHE A 40 -22.92 9.08 -5.76
C PHE A 40 -23.23 8.87 -7.24
N VAL A 41 -24.46 9.12 -7.70
CA VAL A 41 -24.82 9.04 -9.13
C VAL A 41 -23.98 10.03 -9.94
N TRP A 42 -23.81 11.26 -9.47
CA TRP A 42 -22.95 12.25 -10.11
C TRP A 42 -21.48 11.82 -10.12
N LEU A 43 -20.97 11.32 -9.00
CA LEU A 43 -19.58 10.88 -8.87
C LEU A 43 -19.28 9.70 -9.82
N PHE A 44 -20.12 8.67 -9.79
CA PHE A 44 -19.98 7.50 -10.66
C PHE A 44 -20.18 7.87 -12.13
N GLY A 45 -21.14 8.74 -12.45
CA GLY A 45 -21.33 9.24 -13.81
C GLY A 45 -20.09 9.94 -14.36
N ASN A 46 -19.46 10.83 -13.57
CA ASN A 46 -18.21 11.47 -13.96
C ASN A 46 -17.06 10.45 -14.10
N MET A 47 -16.96 9.49 -13.17
CA MET A 47 -15.92 8.46 -13.23
C MET A 47 -16.06 7.62 -14.51
N PHE A 48 -17.25 7.10 -14.79
CA PHE A 48 -17.50 6.26 -15.96
C PHE A 48 -17.27 7.02 -17.27
N GLY A 49 -17.70 8.27 -17.38
CA GLY A 49 -17.41 9.10 -18.56
C GLY A 49 -15.90 9.32 -18.81
N ASN A 50 -15.10 9.45 -17.74
CA ASN A 50 -13.64 9.54 -17.86
C ASN A 50 -13.01 8.19 -18.24
N LEU A 51 -13.52 7.08 -17.68
CA LEU A 51 -13.04 5.73 -18.04
C LEU A 51 -13.33 5.39 -19.50
N ASP A 52 -14.50 5.78 -20.00
CA ASP A 52 -14.86 5.64 -21.42
C ASP A 52 -13.92 6.45 -22.31
N SER A 53 -13.56 7.67 -21.88
CA SER A 53 -12.58 8.52 -22.58
C SER A 53 -11.17 7.92 -22.61
N LEU A 54 -10.84 7.05 -21.66
CA LEU A 54 -9.59 6.27 -21.60
C LEU A 54 -9.70 4.92 -22.33
N GLY A 55 -10.82 4.63 -22.99
CA GLY A 55 -11.05 3.37 -23.69
C GLY A 55 -11.41 2.18 -22.78
N ILE A 56 -11.72 2.43 -21.51
CA ILE A 56 -12.14 1.42 -20.53
C ILE A 56 -13.67 1.44 -20.43
N SER A 57 -14.35 0.94 -21.46
CA SER A 57 -15.81 0.85 -21.52
C SER A 57 -16.40 -0.41 -20.90
N ASP A 58 -15.56 -1.23 -20.25
CA ASP A 58 -15.97 -2.51 -19.66
C ASP A 58 -17.03 -2.34 -18.55
N PHE A 59 -17.07 -1.18 -17.87
CA PHE A 59 -18.00 -0.89 -16.77
C PHE A 59 -19.42 -0.52 -17.21
N GLN A 60 -19.63 -0.18 -18.49
CA GLN A 60 -20.98 0.05 -19.03
C GLN A 60 -21.73 -1.26 -19.32
N GLN A 61 -20.98 -2.37 -19.44
CA GLN A 61 -21.52 -3.70 -19.70
C GLN A 61 -21.99 -4.35 -18.39
N PRO A 62 -22.83 -5.39 -18.41
CA PRO A 62 -23.13 -6.16 -17.20
C PRO A 62 -21.86 -6.77 -16.57
N PHE A 63 -21.83 -6.87 -15.23
CA PHE A 63 -20.66 -7.36 -14.45
C PHE A 63 -20.07 -8.66 -14.97
N PHE A 64 -20.95 -9.56 -15.41
CA PHE A 64 -20.60 -10.82 -16.05
C PHE A 64 -21.04 -10.77 -17.51
N LYS A 65 -20.14 -10.41 -18.43
CA LYS A 65 -20.38 -10.48 -19.87
C LYS A 65 -19.77 -11.75 -20.44
N ILE A 66 -20.57 -12.54 -21.14
CA ILE A 66 -20.11 -13.67 -21.93
C ILE A 66 -20.24 -13.29 -23.39
N GLU A 67 -19.14 -13.28 -24.13
CA GLU A 67 -19.12 -12.89 -25.53
C GLU A 67 -18.36 -13.93 -26.36
N THR A 68 -19.00 -14.38 -27.43
CA THR A 68 -18.44 -15.39 -28.34
C THR A 68 -17.83 -14.69 -29.55
N VAL A 69 -16.51 -14.55 -29.55
CA VAL A 69 -15.76 -13.96 -30.67
C VAL A 69 -15.09 -15.09 -31.45
N ASN A 70 -15.34 -15.19 -32.75
CA ASN A 70 -14.77 -16.23 -33.64
C ASN A 70 -14.98 -17.67 -33.11
N GLY A 71 -16.18 -17.96 -32.61
CA GLY A 71 -16.52 -19.28 -32.06
C GLY A 71 -15.91 -19.61 -30.69
N LYS A 72 -15.15 -18.69 -30.08
CA LYS A 72 -14.63 -18.83 -28.72
C LYS A 72 -15.46 -18.01 -27.74
N THR A 73 -16.25 -18.70 -26.91
CA THR A 73 -16.98 -18.10 -25.80
C THR A 73 -15.97 -17.65 -24.74
N SER A 74 -15.84 -16.33 -24.58
CA SER A 74 -14.93 -15.72 -23.61
C SER A 74 -15.73 -15.01 -22.53
N PHE A 75 -15.32 -15.20 -21.28
CA PHE A 75 -15.91 -14.54 -20.12
C PHE A 75 -15.11 -13.26 -19.83
N PHE A 76 -15.78 -12.11 -19.93
CA PHE A 76 -15.21 -10.79 -19.72
C PHE A 76 -15.84 -10.14 -18.48
N PRO A 77 -15.21 -10.26 -17.29
CA PRO A 77 -15.62 -9.48 -16.13
C PRO A 77 -15.22 -8.02 -16.28
N TRP A 78 -15.81 -7.11 -15.49
CA TRP A 78 -15.42 -5.68 -15.43
C TRP A 78 -13.92 -5.44 -15.23
N PHE A 79 -13.18 -6.42 -14.71
CA PHE A 79 -11.75 -6.35 -14.47
C PHE A 79 -10.87 -6.63 -15.69
N ARG A 80 -11.42 -6.67 -16.91
CA ARG A 80 -10.61 -6.86 -18.13
C ARG A 80 -9.53 -5.79 -18.31
N PHE A 81 -9.80 -4.56 -17.85
CA PHE A 81 -8.80 -3.49 -17.81
C PHE A 81 -7.50 -3.90 -17.10
N LEU A 82 -7.54 -4.86 -16.16
CA LEU A 82 -6.33 -5.32 -15.46
C LEU A 82 -5.32 -5.98 -16.42
N TYR A 83 -5.78 -6.49 -17.56
CA TYR A 83 -4.95 -7.07 -18.63
C TYR A 83 -4.53 -6.05 -19.70
N SER A 84 -5.05 -4.83 -19.64
CA SER A 84 -4.62 -3.72 -20.50
C SER A 84 -3.25 -3.20 -20.08
N SER A 85 -2.53 -2.58 -21.02
CA SER A 85 -1.24 -1.95 -20.75
C SER A 85 -1.39 -0.77 -19.78
N ALA A 86 -0.51 -0.70 -18.78
CA ALA A 86 -0.58 0.28 -17.70
C ALA A 86 -0.22 1.70 -18.14
N GLY A 87 0.75 1.86 -19.05
CA GLY A 87 1.10 3.16 -19.63
C GLY A 87 1.90 4.11 -18.73
N PHE A 88 2.27 3.72 -17.51
CA PHE A 88 3.07 4.52 -16.57
C PHE A 88 4.33 3.77 -16.10
N ASP A 89 5.36 4.52 -15.68
CA ASP A 89 6.57 3.94 -15.07
C ASP A 89 6.42 3.84 -13.55
N ILE A 90 7.06 2.82 -12.96
CA ILE A 90 7.22 2.68 -11.52
C ILE A 90 8.71 2.90 -11.18
N LEU A 91 8.99 3.74 -10.18
CA LEU A 91 10.36 4.13 -9.81
C LEU A 91 11.18 2.98 -9.20
N ASP A 92 10.56 2.18 -8.33
CA ASP A 92 11.21 1.03 -7.67
C ASP A 92 10.44 -0.26 -8.04
N THR A 93 11.10 -1.11 -8.82
CA THR A 93 10.52 -2.33 -9.39
C THR A 93 11.32 -3.55 -8.92
N PRO A 94 10.90 -4.22 -7.82
CA PRO A 94 11.56 -5.44 -7.34
C PRO A 94 11.52 -6.59 -8.35
N ILE A 95 10.51 -6.59 -9.22
CA ILE A 95 10.34 -7.50 -10.35
C ILE A 95 10.36 -6.69 -11.64
N SER A 96 10.86 -7.27 -12.73
CA SER A 96 10.90 -6.58 -14.03
C SER A 96 9.51 -6.08 -14.41
N TYR A 97 9.45 -4.78 -14.69
CA TYR A 97 8.26 -4.05 -15.07
C TYR A 97 8.63 -2.93 -16.05
N THR A 98 7.77 -2.73 -17.05
CA THR A 98 7.85 -1.70 -18.07
C THR A 98 6.47 -1.07 -18.27
N ARG A 99 6.38 0.13 -18.86
CA ARG A 99 5.08 0.79 -19.12
C ARG A 99 4.17 -0.03 -20.02
N GLN A 100 4.74 -0.92 -20.83
CA GLN A 100 4.01 -1.79 -21.74
C GLN A 100 3.34 -2.96 -21.01
N ASP A 101 3.78 -3.29 -19.79
CA ASP A 101 3.19 -4.36 -18.99
C ASP A 101 1.78 -4.04 -18.51
N THR A 102 1.06 -5.09 -18.10
CA THR A 102 -0.34 -4.99 -17.70
C THR A 102 -0.54 -4.32 -16.34
N TYR A 103 -1.73 -3.77 -16.10
CA TYR A 103 -2.10 -3.26 -14.77
C TYR A 103 -1.99 -4.35 -13.67
N LEU A 104 -2.27 -5.63 -13.98
CA LEU A 104 -1.99 -6.74 -13.05
C LEU A 104 -0.53 -6.81 -12.64
N ARG A 105 0.38 -6.63 -13.60
CA ARG A 105 1.82 -6.64 -13.33
C ARG A 105 2.20 -5.45 -12.46
N ALA A 106 1.70 -4.25 -12.77
CA ALA A 106 1.91 -3.05 -11.97
C ALA A 106 1.42 -3.21 -10.51
N LEU A 107 0.23 -3.78 -10.33
CA LEU A 107 -0.34 -4.06 -9.00
C LEU A 107 0.51 -5.08 -8.24
N THR A 108 0.98 -6.13 -8.93
CA THR A 108 1.88 -7.13 -8.34
C THR A 108 3.20 -6.51 -7.89
N VAL A 109 3.80 -5.64 -8.72
CA VAL A 109 5.00 -4.88 -8.36
C VAL A 109 4.75 -4.06 -7.08
N GLY A 110 3.63 -3.34 -7.03
CA GLY A 110 3.24 -2.53 -5.87
C GLY A 110 3.04 -3.35 -4.59
N ILE A 111 2.37 -4.51 -4.68
CA ILE A 111 2.18 -5.43 -3.55
C ILE A 111 3.52 -5.95 -3.06
N VAL A 112 4.36 -6.45 -3.98
CA VAL A 112 5.69 -6.97 -3.64
C VAL A 112 6.54 -5.88 -2.99
N ASN A 113 6.48 -4.65 -3.49
CA ASN A 113 7.25 -3.56 -2.89
C ASN A 113 6.73 -3.16 -1.51
N THR A 114 5.41 -3.09 -1.34
CA THR A 114 4.78 -2.80 -0.04
C THR A 114 5.14 -3.85 1.00
N LEU A 115 5.09 -5.13 0.62
CA LEU A 115 5.49 -6.23 1.50
C LEU A 115 6.99 -6.17 1.82
N ARG A 116 7.84 -5.92 0.82
CA ARG A 116 9.28 -5.81 1.00
C ARG A 116 9.63 -4.70 2.00
N VAL A 117 9.12 -3.49 1.78
CA VAL A 117 9.38 -2.34 2.65
C VAL A 117 8.74 -2.55 4.03
N GLY A 118 7.52 -3.08 4.07
CA GLY A 118 6.80 -3.37 5.32
C GLY A 118 7.53 -4.39 6.20
N ILE A 119 8.00 -5.51 5.64
CA ILE A 119 8.73 -6.55 6.37
C ILE A 119 10.04 -5.98 6.93
N ILE A 120 10.83 -5.28 6.09
CA ILE A 120 12.08 -4.66 6.54
C ILE A 120 11.80 -3.62 7.63
N GLY A 121 10.76 -2.80 7.45
CA GLY A 121 10.32 -1.81 8.42
C GLY A 121 9.91 -2.41 9.76
N ILE A 122 9.14 -3.49 9.77
CA ILE A 122 8.73 -4.21 10.99
C ILE A 122 9.96 -4.75 11.73
N VAL A 123 10.87 -5.42 11.02
CA VAL A 123 12.08 -5.99 11.64
C VAL A 123 12.95 -4.88 12.24
N LEU A 124 13.26 -3.83 11.49
CA LEU A 124 14.10 -2.73 11.97
C LEU A 124 13.43 -1.94 13.09
N SER A 125 12.14 -1.66 12.98
CA SER A 125 11.37 -0.96 14.02
C SER A 125 11.27 -1.79 15.30
N THR A 126 11.18 -3.11 15.19
CA THR A 126 11.15 -4.00 16.37
C THR A 126 12.50 -3.98 17.07
N ILE A 127 13.60 -4.13 16.32
CA ILE A 127 14.95 -4.07 16.89
C ILE A 127 15.18 -2.72 17.58
N LEU A 128 14.93 -1.61 16.88
CA LEU A 128 15.11 -0.27 17.45
C LEU A 128 14.18 -0.02 18.65
N GLY A 129 12.92 -0.43 18.56
CA GLY A 129 11.93 -0.28 19.63
C GLY A 129 12.31 -1.08 20.89
N VAL A 130 12.79 -2.31 20.72
CA VAL A 130 13.26 -3.14 21.84
C VAL A 130 14.53 -2.54 22.46
N LEU A 131 15.52 -2.16 21.66
CA LEU A 131 16.77 -1.57 22.16
C LEU A 131 16.51 -0.27 22.93
N THR A 132 15.68 0.62 22.37
CA THR A 132 15.34 1.89 23.02
C THR A 132 14.44 1.69 24.24
N GLY A 133 13.55 0.69 24.22
CA GLY A 133 12.76 0.28 25.38
C GLY A 133 13.62 -0.24 26.53
N ILE A 134 14.59 -1.10 26.25
CA ILE A 134 15.56 -1.61 27.25
C ILE A 134 16.41 -0.46 27.78
N ALA A 135 16.94 0.41 26.89
CA ALA A 135 17.74 1.57 27.28
C ALA A 135 16.98 2.51 28.23
N ARG A 136 15.67 2.70 28.01
CA ARG A 136 14.81 3.50 28.89
C ARG A 136 14.66 2.91 30.30
N LEU A 137 14.60 1.57 30.42
CA LEU A 137 14.51 0.87 31.70
C LEU A 137 15.88 0.70 32.40
N SER A 138 16.97 1.10 31.76
CA SER A 138 18.30 1.01 32.34
C SER A 138 18.41 1.89 33.61
N SER A 139 19.11 1.36 34.62
CA SER A 139 19.49 2.13 35.82
C SER A 139 20.50 3.25 35.51
N ASN A 140 21.15 3.22 34.35
CA ASN A 140 22.04 4.29 33.91
C ASN A 140 21.21 5.52 33.49
N TRP A 141 21.28 6.58 34.29
CA TRP A 141 20.56 7.82 34.07
C TRP A 141 20.81 8.44 32.69
N LEU A 142 22.06 8.42 32.21
CA LEU A 142 22.41 9.03 30.93
C LEU A 142 21.77 8.26 29.77
N LEU A 143 21.87 6.93 29.80
CA LEU A 143 21.28 6.07 28.77
C LEU A 143 19.76 6.18 28.75
N SER A 144 19.11 6.18 29.92
CA SER A 144 17.66 6.33 30.06
C SER A 144 17.19 7.69 29.55
N LYS A 145 17.92 8.78 29.85
CA LYS A 145 17.61 10.12 29.35
C LYS A 145 17.76 10.26 27.84
N ILE A 146 18.84 9.72 27.26
CA ILE A 146 19.03 9.73 25.79
C ILE A 146 17.89 8.98 25.10
N ALA A 147 17.52 7.81 25.61
CA ALA A 147 16.40 7.03 25.07
C ALA A 147 15.07 7.79 25.17
N LEU A 148 14.81 8.45 26.30
CA LEU A 148 13.61 9.28 26.50
C LEU A 148 13.56 10.42 25.49
N THR A 149 14.64 11.19 25.34
CA THR A 149 14.71 12.30 24.39
C THR A 149 14.49 11.82 22.96
N TYR A 150 15.12 10.71 22.56
CA TYR A 150 14.89 10.10 21.24
C TYR A 150 13.42 9.75 21.02
N ILE A 151 12.79 9.06 21.99
CA ILE A 151 11.38 8.64 21.89
C ILE A 151 10.46 9.86 21.78
N GLU A 152 10.67 10.89 22.61
CA GLU A 152 9.85 12.10 22.58
C GLU A 152 9.95 12.84 21.25
N ILE A 153 11.16 13.01 20.71
CA ILE A 153 11.35 13.67 19.41
C ILE A 153 10.64 12.89 18.30
N ILE A 154 10.88 11.58 18.21
CA ILE A 154 10.34 10.76 17.11
C ILE A 154 8.81 10.63 17.19
N ARG A 155 8.23 10.53 18.39
CA ARG A 155 6.78 10.40 18.56
C ARG A 155 6.01 11.72 18.46
N ASN A 156 6.65 12.84 18.78
CA ASN A 156 6.00 14.16 18.76
C ASN A 156 6.22 14.93 17.45
N THR A 157 7.15 14.49 16.59
CA THR A 157 7.39 15.13 15.29
C THR A 157 6.39 14.63 14.24
N PRO A 158 5.67 15.51 13.52
CA PRO A 158 4.76 15.11 12.46
C PRO A 158 5.45 14.22 11.41
N LEU A 159 4.81 13.13 11.01
CA LEU A 159 5.38 12.18 10.04
C LEU A 159 5.79 12.89 8.74
N LEU A 160 5.02 13.88 8.30
CA LEU A 160 5.32 14.66 7.11
C LEU A 160 6.65 15.42 7.22
N VAL A 161 6.95 16.00 8.38
CA VAL A 161 8.23 16.68 8.64
C VAL A 161 9.38 15.67 8.57
N GLN A 162 9.19 14.48 9.13
CA GLN A 162 10.19 13.42 9.06
C GLN A 162 10.45 13.00 7.60
N LEU A 163 9.39 12.80 6.81
CA LEU A 163 9.51 12.46 5.38
C LEU A 163 10.29 13.54 4.62
N PHE A 164 9.97 14.82 4.83
CA PHE A 164 10.70 15.91 4.18
C PHE A 164 12.15 15.97 4.65
N PHE A 165 12.43 15.83 5.94
CA PHE A 165 13.79 15.80 6.46
C PHE A 165 14.62 14.70 5.78
N TRP A 166 14.11 13.47 5.73
CA TRP A 166 14.83 12.36 5.09
C TRP A 166 14.98 12.54 3.57
N TYR A 167 13.99 13.14 2.91
CA TYR A 167 14.09 13.45 1.49
C TYR A 167 15.15 14.52 1.19
N PHE A 168 15.12 15.65 1.90
CA PHE A 168 16.01 16.78 1.63
C PHE A 168 17.41 16.60 2.24
N ALA A 169 17.50 16.25 3.52
CA ALA A 169 18.77 16.13 4.24
C ALA A 169 19.43 14.76 4.05
N GLY A 170 18.65 13.71 3.79
CA GLY A 170 19.17 12.38 3.49
C GLY A 170 19.41 12.19 1.99
N LEU A 171 18.32 12.10 1.23
CA LEU A 171 18.37 11.64 -0.16
C LEU A 171 18.99 12.66 -1.11
N LEU A 172 18.61 13.93 -1.00
CA LEU A 172 19.11 15.02 -1.86
C LEU A 172 20.51 15.50 -1.50
N ALA A 173 20.96 15.25 -0.27
CA ALA A 173 22.35 15.51 0.14
C ALA A 173 23.33 14.52 -0.48
N LEU A 174 22.87 13.33 -0.88
CA LEU A 174 23.70 12.35 -1.57
C LEU A 174 23.98 12.77 -3.03
N PRO A 175 25.15 12.38 -3.57
CA PRO A 175 25.50 12.64 -4.96
C PRO A 175 24.42 12.17 -5.94
N ARG A 176 24.11 13.00 -6.93
CA ARG A 176 23.18 12.66 -8.00
C ARG A 176 23.87 11.74 -9.00
N LEU A 177 23.25 10.61 -9.34
CA LEU A 177 23.71 9.76 -10.44
C LEU A 177 23.65 10.55 -11.76
N ARG A 178 24.79 11.09 -12.21
CA ARG A 178 24.96 11.66 -13.54
C ARG A 178 25.31 10.53 -14.50
N THR A 179 24.47 10.34 -15.52
CA THR A 179 24.72 9.39 -16.59
C THR A 179 25.74 10.04 -17.55
N GLY A 180 27.00 9.60 -17.48
CA GLY A 180 28.16 10.16 -18.21
C GLY A 180 29.47 9.50 -17.76
N GLU A 181 30.63 10.09 -18.09
CA GLU A 181 31.97 9.54 -17.74
C GLU A 181 32.36 9.69 -16.26
N GLU A 182 31.66 10.54 -15.48
CA GLU A 182 31.92 10.70 -14.05
C GLU A 182 30.73 10.20 -13.21
N ILE A 183 30.87 9.00 -12.63
CA ILE A 183 30.00 8.56 -11.55
C ILE A 183 30.42 9.29 -10.28
N THR A 184 29.72 10.38 -9.97
CA THR A 184 29.78 10.98 -8.64
C THR A 184 28.93 10.13 -7.70
N ALA A 185 29.56 9.13 -7.07
CA ALA A 185 28.95 8.32 -6.02
C ALA A 185 29.82 8.41 -4.76
N LEU A 186 29.18 8.32 -3.60
CA LEU A 186 29.89 8.19 -2.34
C LEU A 186 30.42 6.74 -2.24
N ILE A 187 31.74 6.59 -2.26
CA ILE A 187 32.41 5.28 -2.19
C ILE A 187 32.51 4.87 -0.72
N LEU A 188 31.90 3.74 -0.36
CA LEU A 188 32.00 3.14 0.97
C LEU A 188 33.12 2.08 0.99
N PRO A 189 33.51 1.57 2.18
CA PRO A 189 34.44 0.45 2.27
C PRO A 189 33.96 -0.75 1.43
N GLY A 190 34.78 -1.16 0.47
CA GLY A 190 34.47 -2.24 -0.48
C GLY A 190 33.81 -1.76 -1.77
N PRO A 191 33.24 -2.68 -2.59
CA PRO A 191 32.60 -2.35 -3.87
C PRO A 191 31.19 -1.75 -3.69
N ILE A 192 31.00 -0.87 -2.70
CA ILE A 192 29.71 -0.30 -2.33
C ILE A 192 29.70 1.18 -2.69
N TYR A 193 28.70 1.60 -3.46
CA TYR A 193 28.51 2.97 -3.93
C TYR A 193 27.16 3.49 -3.46
N MET A 194 27.10 4.69 -2.90
CA MET A 194 25.87 5.32 -2.45
C MET A 194 25.56 6.58 -3.26
N THR A 195 24.30 6.72 -3.66
CA THR A 195 23.80 7.83 -4.46
C THR A 195 22.39 8.22 -4.03
N ASN A 196 21.87 9.32 -4.55
CA ASN A 196 20.49 9.75 -4.29
C ASN A 196 19.41 8.79 -4.85
N ARG A 197 19.78 7.77 -5.64
CA ARG A 197 18.85 6.69 -6.07
C ARG A 197 18.97 5.42 -5.24
N GLY A 198 19.92 5.37 -4.30
CA GLY A 198 20.13 4.22 -3.41
C GLY A 198 21.56 3.73 -3.38
N ILE A 199 21.72 2.51 -2.87
CA ILE A 199 23.01 1.86 -2.63
C ILE A 199 23.24 0.81 -3.72
N ALA A 200 24.31 0.96 -4.48
CA ALA A 200 24.81 -0.05 -5.39
C ALA A 200 25.90 -0.87 -4.69
N MET A 201 25.59 -2.11 -4.37
CA MET A 201 26.53 -3.10 -3.83
C MET A 201 26.49 -4.34 -4.71
N PRO A 202 27.55 -5.16 -4.74
CA PRO A 202 27.50 -6.42 -5.46
C PRO A 202 26.46 -7.30 -4.80
N TRP A 203 25.53 -7.77 -5.61
CA TRP A 203 24.52 -8.71 -5.18
C TRP A 203 24.60 -9.95 -6.05
N ILE A 204 24.26 -11.09 -5.46
CA ILE A 204 24.19 -12.35 -6.19
C ILE A 204 23.07 -12.22 -7.23
N ARG A 205 23.45 -12.22 -8.51
CA ARG A 205 22.50 -12.23 -9.62
C ARG A 205 22.53 -13.58 -10.30
N GLY A 206 21.35 -14.16 -10.51
CA GLY A 206 21.21 -15.36 -11.31
C GLY A 206 21.56 -15.08 -12.77
N THR A 207 22.49 -15.84 -13.32
CA THR A 207 22.77 -15.94 -14.75
C THR A 207 22.00 -17.14 -15.33
N PRO A 208 21.84 -17.25 -16.67
CA PRO A 208 21.23 -18.43 -17.29
C PRO A 208 21.89 -19.76 -16.88
N THR A 209 23.15 -19.73 -16.46
CA THR A 209 23.91 -20.89 -15.98
C THR A 209 23.72 -21.20 -14.49
N THR A 210 23.03 -20.36 -13.71
CA THR A 210 22.85 -20.57 -12.25
C THR A 210 22.15 -21.89 -11.92
N GLY A 211 21.21 -22.35 -12.75
CA GLY A 211 20.56 -23.65 -12.56
C GLY A 211 21.52 -24.84 -12.68
N GLN A 212 22.51 -24.76 -13.57
CA GLN A 212 23.54 -25.80 -13.75
C GLN A 212 24.47 -25.85 -12.54
N TRP A 213 24.90 -24.69 -12.04
CA TRP A 213 25.72 -24.60 -10.82
C TRP A 213 24.99 -25.12 -9.58
N ALA A 214 23.68 -24.87 -9.46
CA ALA A 214 22.88 -25.40 -8.35
C ALA A 214 22.89 -26.94 -8.32
N LEU A 215 22.83 -27.61 -9.49
CA LEU A 215 22.93 -29.07 -9.57
C LEU A 215 24.28 -29.59 -9.09
N PHE A 216 25.39 -28.94 -9.47
CA PHE A 216 26.72 -29.33 -8.99
C PHE A 216 26.85 -29.18 -7.47
N VAL A 217 26.33 -28.09 -6.89
CA VAL A 217 26.33 -27.88 -5.44
C VAL A 217 25.50 -28.95 -4.73
N ILE A 218 24.31 -29.28 -5.23
CA ILE A 218 23.47 -30.34 -4.66
C ILE A 218 24.19 -31.69 -4.74
N ALA A 219 24.77 -32.03 -5.90
CA ALA A 219 25.52 -33.27 -6.07
C ALA A 219 26.72 -33.35 -5.10
N ALA A 220 27.45 -32.25 -4.92
CA ALA A 220 28.55 -32.16 -3.97
C ALA A 220 28.08 -32.33 -2.51
N ILE A 221 26.96 -31.74 -2.12
CA ILE A 221 26.36 -31.90 -0.78
C ILE A 221 25.95 -33.36 -0.56
N VAL A 222 25.31 -34.00 -1.54
CA VAL A 222 24.92 -35.41 -1.45
C VAL A 222 26.14 -36.32 -1.34
N LEU A 223 27.17 -36.08 -2.17
CA LEU A 223 28.42 -36.84 -2.11
C LEU A 223 29.11 -36.67 -0.76
N ALA A 224 29.22 -35.44 -0.26
CA ALA A 224 29.81 -35.14 1.05
C ALA A 224 29.01 -35.82 2.18
N TRP A 225 27.68 -35.82 2.09
CA TRP A 225 26.81 -36.51 3.04
C TRP A 225 27.02 -38.03 3.02
N LEU A 226 27.09 -38.64 1.83
CA LEU A 226 27.36 -40.08 1.66
C LEU A 226 28.73 -40.47 2.21
N VAL A 227 29.77 -39.72 1.86
CA VAL A 227 31.14 -39.92 2.37
C VAL A 227 31.15 -39.80 3.89
N SER A 228 30.47 -38.79 4.46
CA SER A 228 30.38 -38.64 5.92
C SER A 228 29.67 -39.81 6.61
N ARG A 229 28.71 -40.45 5.94
CA ARG A 229 28.04 -41.66 6.46
C ARG A 229 28.91 -42.91 6.38
N ILE A 230 29.76 -43.02 5.36
CA ILE A 230 30.67 -44.15 5.19
C ILE A 230 31.80 -44.07 6.22
N ILE A 231 32.37 -42.88 6.42
CA ILE A 231 33.45 -42.65 7.40
C ILE A 231 32.96 -42.88 8.84
N LYS A 232 31.73 -42.45 9.19
CA LYS A 232 31.16 -42.68 10.53
C LYS A 232 30.73 -44.13 10.82
N ARG A 233 30.79 -45.02 9.82
CA ARG A 233 30.48 -46.45 9.96
C ARG A 233 31.73 -47.33 10.08
N GLN A 234 32.92 -46.76 9.93
CA GLN A 234 34.21 -47.38 10.24
C GLN A 234 34.65 -46.95 11.64
#